data_AF-Q9ZHX8-F1
#
_entry.id   AF-Q9ZHX8-F1
#
_cell.length_a   1.000
_cell.length_b   1.000
_cell.length_c   1.000
_cell.angle_alpha   90.00
_cell.angle_beta   90.00
_cell.angle_gamma   90.00
#
_symmetry.space_group_name_H-M   'P 1'
#
loop_
_entity.id
_entity.type
_entity.pdbx_description
1 polymer ?
#
loop_
_entity_poly.entity_id
_entity_poly.type
_entity_poly.pdbx_seq_one_letter_code
_entity_poly.pdbx_strand_id
1 'polypeptide(L)'
;MVERLFKAYFTDNTILAKRTELISLALDIGLERDEIAQLLTGDDFGHEVREDERVAHKYGIHSVPFFVINEKLGVSGAQPPEILLDAIKQALQK
;
A
#
# COMPACT_ATOMS: atom_id res chain seq x y z
N MET A 1 -2.56 4.79 7.91
CA MET A 1 -2.74 5.56 6.65
C MET A 1 -3.42 4.74 5.55
N VAL A 2 -2.90 3.56 5.18
CA VAL A 2 -3.44 2.73 4.08
C VAL A 2 -4.95 2.51 4.16
N GLU A 3 -5.45 1.99 5.29
CA GLU A 3 -6.90 1.76 5.49
C GLU A 3 -7.72 3.05 5.35
N ARG A 4 -7.21 4.16 5.89
CA ARG A 4 -7.87 5.47 5.82
C ARG A 4 -7.97 5.98 4.38
N LEU A 5 -6.92 5.76 3.57
CA LEU A 5 -6.91 6.10 2.14
C LEU A 5 -7.88 5.20 1.35
N PHE A 6 -7.94 3.90 1.65
CA PHE A 6 -8.92 3.00 1.03
C PHE A 6 -10.35 3.43 1.31
N LYS A 7 -10.70 3.69 2.58
CA LYS A 7 -12.03 4.22 2.92
C LYS A 7 -12.31 5.54 2.20
N ALA A 8 -11.34 6.46 2.19
CA ALA A 8 -11.49 7.76 1.54
C ALA A 8 -11.80 7.62 0.04
N TYR A 9 -11.12 6.72 -0.66
CA TYR A 9 -11.28 6.51 -2.09
C TYR A 9 -12.52 5.67 -2.43
N PHE A 10 -12.68 4.50 -1.80
CA PHE A 10 -13.71 3.52 -2.16
C PHE A 10 -15.08 3.78 -1.53
N THR A 11 -15.15 4.55 -0.43
CA THR A 11 -16.41 4.79 0.30
C THR A 11 -16.76 6.26 0.34
N ASP A 12 -15.79 7.13 0.68
CA ASP A 12 -16.07 8.55 0.91
C ASP A 12 -15.97 9.41 -0.38
N ASN A 13 -15.59 8.81 -1.52
CA ASN A 13 -15.41 9.48 -2.83
C ASN A 13 -14.51 10.74 -2.75
N THR A 14 -13.47 10.68 -1.91
CA THR A 14 -12.53 11.78 -1.67
C THR A 14 -11.50 11.88 -2.78
N ILE A 15 -11.13 13.11 -3.18
CA ILE A 15 -10.13 13.35 -4.23
C ILE A 15 -8.73 13.29 -3.61
N LEU A 16 -8.10 12.11 -3.64
CA LEU A 16 -6.77 11.88 -3.08
C LEU A 16 -5.64 12.67 -3.78
N ALA A 17 -5.87 13.19 -4.99
CA ALA A 17 -4.92 14.06 -5.67
C ALA A 17 -4.80 15.47 -5.05
N LYS A 18 -5.68 15.83 -4.10
CA LYS A 18 -5.63 17.11 -3.40
C LYS A 18 -4.83 16.99 -2.10
N ARG A 19 -3.73 17.74 -1.98
CA ARG A 19 -2.89 17.77 -0.77
C ARG A 19 -3.69 18.11 0.49
N THR A 20 -4.65 19.02 0.40
CA THR A 20 -5.50 19.41 1.55
C THR A 20 -6.33 18.24 2.08
N GLU A 21 -6.84 17.39 1.19
CA GLU A 21 -7.56 16.17 1.58
C GLU A 21 -6.59 15.19 2.24
N LEU A 22 -5.44 14.92 1.63
CA LEU A 22 -4.42 14.04 2.21
C LEU A 22 -3.97 14.47 3.61
N ILE A 23 -3.77 15.77 3.84
CA ILE A 23 -3.46 16.32 5.17
C ILE A 23 -4.61 16.01 6.14
N SER A 24 -5.86 16.31 5.76
CA SER A 24 -7.02 16.03 6.61
C SER A 24 -7.12 14.55 6.99
N LEU A 25 -6.92 13.65 6.01
CA LEU A 25 -6.96 12.21 6.21
C LEU A 25 -5.84 11.72 7.15
N ALA A 26 -4.66 12.35 7.10
CA ALA A 26 -3.54 12.03 7.98
C ALA A 26 -3.80 12.47 9.43
N LEU A 27 -4.42 13.64 9.63
CA LEU A 27 -4.80 14.14 10.95
C LEU A 27 -5.84 13.23 11.62
N ASP A 28 -6.80 12.68 10.85
CA ASP A 28 -7.83 11.77 11.38
C ASP A 28 -7.25 10.54 12.07
N ILE A 29 -6.01 10.15 11.73
CA ILE A 29 -5.32 8.99 12.30
C ILE A 29 -4.18 9.38 13.24
N GLY A 30 -4.10 10.65 13.64
CA GLY A 30 -3.15 11.15 14.64
C GLY A 30 -1.75 11.47 14.13
N LEU A 31 -1.57 11.70 12.83
CA LEU A 31 -0.30 12.24 12.29
C LEU A 31 -0.25 13.76 12.49
N GLU A 32 0.95 14.31 12.61
CA GLU A 32 1.14 15.74 12.88
C GLU A 32 0.98 16.60 11.61
N ARG A 33 0.27 17.73 11.74
CA ARG A 33 -0.07 18.59 10.60
C ARG A 33 1.16 19.09 9.84
N ASP A 34 2.11 19.65 10.57
CA ASP A 34 3.24 20.35 9.98
C ASP A 34 4.21 19.36 9.31
N GLU A 35 4.39 18.17 9.91
CA GLU A 35 5.18 17.09 9.34
C GLU A 35 4.60 16.61 7.99
N ILE A 36 3.28 16.38 7.94
CA ILE A 36 2.62 15.91 6.71
C ILE A 36 2.54 17.03 5.66
N ALA A 37 2.32 18.28 6.08
CA ALA A 37 2.35 19.41 5.17
C ALA A 37 3.73 19.56 4.52
N GLN A 38 4.80 19.44 5.31
CA GLN A 38 6.17 19.49 4.82
C GLN A 38 6.46 18.33 3.86
N LEU A 39 6.15 17.10 4.26
CA LEU A 39 6.32 15.89 3.45
C LEU A 39 5.62 16.04 2.09
N LEU A 40 4.36 16.48 2.08
CA LEU A 40 3.59 16.63 0.85
C LEU A 40 4.05 17.81 -0.02
N THR A 41 4.85 18.74 0.50
CA THR A 41 5.45 19.82 -0.30
C THR A 41 6.74 19.42 -0.98
N GLY A 42 7.50 18.49 -0.40
CA GLY A 42 8.75 17.97 -0.94
C GLY A 42 8.57 16.75 -1.83
N ASP A 43 9.68 16.02 -1.98
CA ASP A 43 9.80 14.74 -2.70
C ASP A 43 10.12 13.56 -1.76
N ASP A 44 9.94 13.76 -0.45
CA ASP A 44 10.10 12.73 0.57
C ASP A 44 9.34 11.45 0.19
N PHE A 45 10.00 10.29 0.34
CA PHE A 45 9.50 8.96 -0.07
C PHE A 45 9.27 8.75 -1.57
N GLY A 46 9.45 9.78 -2.41
CA GLY A 46 9.22 9.69 -3.85
C GLY A 46 10.15 8.68 -4.54
N HIS A 47 11.41 8.61 -4.10
CA HIS A 47 12.37 7.62 -4.60
C HIS A 47 11.99 6.20 -4.16
N GLU A 48 11.64 6.03 -2.89
CA GLU A 48 11.26 4.76 -2.28
C GLU A 48 10.03 4.16 -2.95
N VAL A 49 8.99 4.96 -3.23
CA VAL A 49 7.80 4.52 -3.97
C VAL A 49 8.17 4.04 -5.38
N ARG A 50 9.05 4.75 -6.09
CA ARG A 50 9.53 4.33 -7.42
C ARG A 50 10.36 3.06 -7.36
N GLU A 51 11.14 2.88 -6.30
CA GLU A 51 11.93 1.68 -6.10
C GLU A 51 11.03 0.46 -5.81
N ASP A 52 10.00 0.61 -4.99
CA ASP A 52 8.99 -0.45 -4.75
C ASP A 52 8.30 -0.89 -6.06
N GLU A 53 7.87 0.07 -6.90
CA GLU A 53 7.31 -0.18 -8.23
C GLU A 53 8.31 -0.94 -9.12
N ARG A 54 9.58 -0.48 -9.14
CA ARG A 54 10.65 -1.10 -9.93
C ARG A 54 10.98 -2.52 -9.44
N VAL A 55 10.94 -2.75 -8.13
CA VAL A 55 11.15 -4.05 -7.52
C VAL A 55 10.04 -5.00 -7.93
N ALA A 56 8.77 -4.59 -7.78
CA ALA A 56 7.61 -5.38 -8.21
C ALA A 56 7.71 -5.77 -9.69
N HIS A 57 8.05 -4.83 -10.56
CA HIS A 57 8.27 -5.11 -11.99
C HIS A 57 9.39 -6.13 -12.25
N LYS A 58 10.53 -6.04 -11.55
CA LYS A 58 11.61 -7.02 -11.69
C LYS A 58 11.20 -8.43 -11.25
N TYR A 59 10.29 -8.54 -10.29
CA TYR A 59 9.71 -9.81 -9.84
C TYR A 59 8.56 -10.31 -10.75
N GLY A 60 8.29 -9.64 -11.87
CA GLY A 60 7.22 -10.04 -12.80
C GLY A 60 5.81 -9.75 -12.29
N ILE A 61 5.67 -8.87 -11.30
CA ILE A 61 4.37 -8.47 -10.74
C ILE A 61 3.80 -7.36 -11.62
N HIS A 62 2.66 -7.63 -12.24
CA HIS A 62 1.99 -6.72 -13.19
C HIS A 62 0.59 -6.28 -12.75
N SER A 63 0.12 -6.75 -11.60
CA SER A 63 -1.20 -6.44 -11.07
C SER A 63 -1.20 -6.47 -9.55
N VAL A 64 -2.17 -5.76 -8.96
CA VAL A 64 -2.41 -5.70 -7.51
C VAL A 64 -3.87 -6.08 -7.20
N PRO A 65 -4.15 -6.62 -6.00
CA PRO A 65 -3.19 -6.95 -4.94
C PRO A 65 -2.33 -8.16 -5.29
N PHE A 66 -1.09 -8.18 -4.78
CA PHE A 66 -0.16 -9.29 -4.93
C PHE A 66 0.54 -9.53 -3.59
N PHE A 67 0.68 -10.79 -3.20
CA PHE A 67 1.33 -11.19 -1.95
C PHE A 67 2.58 -12.00 -2.27
N VAL A 68 3.70 -11.64 -1.66
CA VAL A 68 4.93 -12.46 -1.62
C VAL A 68 5.06 -13.01 -0.21
N ILE A 69 5.04 -14.33 -0.07
CA ILE A 69 5.05 -15.01 1.23
C ILE A 69 6.40 -15.72 1.40
N ASN A 70 7.12 -15.33 2.46
CA ASN A 70 8.44 -15.85 2.81
C ASN A 70 9.44 -15.81 1.64
N GLU A 71 9.35 -14.80 0.76
CA GLU A 71 10.18 -14.66 -0.46
C GLU A 71 10.16 -15.88 -1.41
N LYS A 72 9.24 -16.83 -1.21
CA LYS A 72 9.21 -18.13 -1.89
C LYS A 72 7.97 -18.32 -2.74
N LEU A 73 6.83 -17.79 -2.30
CA LEU A 73 5.54 -18.03 -2.92
C LEU A 73 4.85 -16.71 -3.26
N GLY A 74 4.44 -16.58 -4.53
CA GLY A 74 3.63 -15.46 -5.01
C GLY A 74 2.15 -15.83 -5.10
N VAL A 75 1.26 -14.96 -4.62
CA VAL A 75 -0.19 -15.09 -4.74
C VAL A 75 -0.74 -13.81 -5.38
N SER A 76 -1.28 -13.94 -6.58
CA SER A 76 -1.83 -12.81 -7.35
C SER A 76 -3.34 -12.68 -7.15
N GLY A 77 -3.79 -11.45 -6.97
CA GLY A 77 -5.20 -11.07 -6.87
C GLY A 77 -5.78 -11.19 -5.46
N ALA A 78 -7.01 -10.70 -5.31
CA ALA A 78 -7.78 -10.79 -4.08
C ALA A 78 -8.36 -12.21 -3.93
N GLN A 79 -7.50 -13.15 -3.54
CA GLN A 79 -7.87 -14.56 -3.38
C GLN A 79 -8.73 -14.79 -2.12
N PRO A 80 -9.52 -15.88 -2.09
CA PRO A 80 -10.20 -16.30 -0.88
C PRO A 80 -9.23 -16.51 0.30
N PRO A 81 -9.66 -16.26 1.55
CA PRO A 81 -8.81 -16.42 2.74
C PRO A 81 -8.17 -17.81 2.86
N GLU A 82 -8.86 -18.86 2.41
CA GLU A 82 -8.38 -20.24 2.45
C GLU A 82 -7.12 -20.43 1.61
N ILE A 83 -7.07 -19.79 0.43
CA ILE A 83 -5.90 -19.83 -0.47
C ILE A 83 -4.70 -19.13 0.18
N LEU A 84 -4.92 -17.99 0.83
CA LEU A 84 -3.87 -17.27 1.55
C LEU A 84 -3.36 -18.10 2.74
N LEU A 85 -4.25 -18.74 3.49
CA LEU A 85 -3.88 -19.60 4.61
C LEU A 85 -3.02 -20.78 4.16
N ASP A 86 -3.40 -21.46 3.09
CA ASP A 86 -2.65 -22.58 2.56
C ASP A 86 -1.30 -22.14 1.98
N ALA A 87 -1.25 -20.98 1.32
CA ALA A 87 -0.01 -20.38 0.84
C ALA A 87 0.96 -20.07 2.00
N ILE A 88 0.47 -19.55 3.13
CA ILE A 88 1.27 -19.33 4.35
C ILE A 88 1.80 -20.66 4.89
N LYS A 89 0.95 -21.67 5.06
CA LYS A 89 1.37 -23.00 5.55
C LYS A 89 2.44 -23.62 4.66
N GLN A 90 2.26 -23.54 3.34
CA GLN A 90 3.22 -24.07 2.37
C GLN A 90 4.57 -23.33 2.45
N ALA A 91 4.54 -22.00 2.57
CA ALA A 91 5.75 -21.18 2.66
C ALA A 91 6.54 -21.40 3.96
N LEU A 92 5.90 -21.87 5.03
CA LEU A 92 6.53 -22.28 6.29
C LEU A 92 7.12 -23.69 6.23
N GLN A 93 6.59 -24.57 5.37
CA GLN A 93 7.10 -25.93 5.16
C GLN A 93 8.21 -25.93 4.11
N LYS A 94 9.38 -25.38 4.46
CA LYS A 94 10.70 -25.60 3.84
C LYS A 94 11.73 -24.64 4.42
#